data_AF-A0A355SVT0-F1
#
_entry.id   AF-A0A355SVT0-F1
#
_cell.length_a   1.000
_cell.length_b   1.000
_cell.length_c   1.000
_cell.angle_alpha   90.00
_cell.angle_beta   90.00
_cell.angle_gamma   90.00
#
_symmetry.space_group_name_H-M   'P 1'
#
loop_
_entity.id
_entity.type
_entity.pdbx_description
1 polymer ?
#
loop_
_entity_poly.entity_id
_entity_poly.type
_entity_poly.pdbx_seq_one_letter_code
_entity_poly.pdbx_strand_id
1 'polypeptide(L)'
;MSHPIWPVVTENLAEQLSAAQGGIVHPAQLLPYLPLSLALIEQTLDQLTTSERVKKQNQDGLVAYIFNESLNKASHTFNPRRCVYSDEALDEKAFTAITPSVRKKIEAELTNLAGNDTWPAHAVREHELVYLAANLPEPVSTSSIAGHSRLPFKRAERHLSELKRRGTLQFDSALNTWALPPLRYPRTVYSRQDLFIRQFPGAIKEEFEVRLIKGLSYALGILLLSLIVAIVARLPFPLVFFGSLIIAFFTFINILKAAPQPIPEI
;
A
#
# COMPACT_ATOMS: atom_id res chain seq x y z
N MET A 1 13.72 20.08 18.70
CA MET A 1 13.50 19.24 17.50
C MET A 1 12.34 19.86 16.74
N SER A 2 12.48 20.14 15.44
CA SER A 2 11.37 20.66 14.63
C SER A 2 10.25 19.62 14.57
N HIS A 3 9.00 20.07 14.68
CA HIS A 3 7.84 19.20 14.50
C HIS A 3 7.84 18.60 13.08
N PRO A 4 7.48 17.32 12.91
CA PRO A 4 7.37 16.73 11.59
C PRO A 4 6.30 17.46 10.76
N ILE A 5 6.54 17.61 9.46
CA ILE A 5 5.63 18.34 8.56
C ILE A 5 4.54 17.45 7.97
N TRP A 6 4.75 16.14 7.90
CA TRP A 6 3.78 15.22 7.30
C TRP A 6 2.39 15.25 7.96
N PRO A 7 2.23 15.44 9.29
CA PRO A 7 0.90 15.59 9.89
C PRO A 7 0.21 16.87 9.40
N VAL A 8 0.92 18.01 9.41
CA VAL A 8 0.38 19.31 8.93
C VAL A 8 -0.08 19.22 7.48
N VAL A 9 0.72 18.57 6.63
CA VAL A 9 0.36 18.34 5.22
C VAL A 9 -0.89 17.48 5.10
N THR A 10 -1.02 16.45 5.93
CA THR A 10 -2.18 15.55 5.93
C THR A 10 -3.46 16.29 6.36
N GLU A 11 -3.37 17.12 7.41
CA GLU A 11 -4.48 17.95 7.89
C GLU A 11 -4.96 18.94 6.82
N ASN A 12 -4.03 19.71 6.25
CA ASN A 12 -4.35 20.69 5.20
C ASN A 12 -4.93 20.02 3.95
N LEU A 13 -4.37 18.87 3.56
CA LEU A 13 -4.89 18.11 2.43
C LEU A 13 -6.31 17.60 2.69
N ALA A 14 -6.58 17.09 3.89
CA ALA A 14 -7.91 16.63 4.28
C ALA A 14 -8.92 17.78 4.31
N GLU A 15 -8.54 18.95 4.83
CA GLU A 15 -9.38 20.15 4.81
C GLU A 15 -9.75 20.55 3.36
N GLN A 16 -8.77 20.64 2.46
CA GLN A 16 -9.04 21.05 1.08
C GLN A 16 -9.83 19.98 0.29
N LEU A 17 -9.56 18.69 0.54
CA LEU A 17 -10.38 17.61 -0.02
C LEU A 17 -11.82 17.69 0.49
N SER A 18 -12.02 17.98 1.78
CA SER A 18 -13.35 18.17 2.36
C SER A 18 -14.09 19.31 1.66
N ALA A 19 -13.40 20.42 1.37
CA ALA A 19 -13.98 21.56 0.68
C ALA A 19 -14.41 21.20 -0.76
N ALA A 20 -13.71 20.27 -1.42
CA ALA A 20 -14.05 19.78 -2.75
C ALA A 20 -15.15 18.71 -2.76
N GLN A 21 -15.44 18.08 -1.61
CA GLN A 21 -16.31 16.91 -1.51
C GLN A 21 -17.53 17.11 -0.59
N GLY A 22 -17.88 18.36 -0.29
CA GLY A 22 -19.06 18.66 0.52
C GLY A 22 -18.89 18.34 2.01
N GLY A 23 -17.64 18.34 2.50
CA GLY A 23 -17.30 18.25 3.91
C GLY A 23 -17.00 16.84 4.43
N ILE A 24 -17.07 15.81 3.59
CA ILE A 24 -16.83 14.41 4.00
C ILE A 24 -15.52 13.93 3.39
N VAL A 25 -14.64 13.36 4.22
CA VAL A 25 -13.36 12.78 3.77
C VAL A 25 -13.16 11.41 4.38
N HIS A 26 -12.86 10.43 3.54
CA HIS A 26 -12.45 9.10 3.95
C HIS A 26 -10.91 9.00 3.92
N PRO A 27 -10.26 8.35 4.92
CA PRO A 27 -8.80 8.22 4.96
C PRO A 27 -8.16 7.68 3.67
N ALA A 28 -8.84 6.74 3.00
CA ALA A 28 -8.37 6.16 1.74
C ALA A 28 -8.17 7.19 0.62
N GLN A 29 -8.91 8.30 0.64
CA GLN A 29 -8.83 9.36 -0.38
C GLN A 29 -7.54 10.18 -0.28
N LEU A 30 -6.79 10.06 0.83
CA LEU A 30 -5.50 10.72 1.04
C LEU A 30 -4.31 9.91 0.49
N LEU A 31 -4.46 8.58 0.37
CA LEU A 31 -3.41 7.67 -0.13
C LEU A 31 -2.84 8.05 -1.51
N PRO A 32 -3.63 8.53 -2.49
CA PRO A 32 -3.06 8.97 -3.75
C PRO A 32 -2.00 10.08 -3.58
N TYR A 33 -2.15 10.97 -2.60
CA TYR A 33 -1.29 12.15 -2.47
C TYR A 33 -0.06 11.90 -1.59
N LEU A 34 -0.12 10.97 -0.64
CA LEU A 34 0.90 10.78 0.39
C LEU A 34 1.34 9.31 0.49
N PRO A 35 2.64 9.00 0.60
CA PRO A 35 3.14 7.64 0.80
C PRO A 35 3.05 7.22 2.28
N LEU A 36 1.84 7.26 2.85
CA LEU A 36 1.58 6.97 4.25
C LEU A 36 0.74 5.71 4.40
N SER A 37 0.87 5.02 5.54
CA SER A 37 -0.13 4.03 5.92
C SER A 37 -1.44 4.71 6.33
N LEU A 38 -2.55 4.01 6.18
CA LEU A 38 -3.86 4.44 6.69
C LEU A 38 -3.81 4.67 8.20
N ALA A 39 -2.99 3.91 8.93
CA ALA A 39 -2.79 4.09 10.37
C ALA A 39 -2.25 5.49 10.71
N LEU A 40 -1.23 5.95 9.98
CA LEU A 40 -0.64 7.27 10.18
C LEU A 40 -1.63 8.38 9.80
N ILE A 41 -2.36 8.19 8.69
CA ILE A 41 -3.41 9.12 8.26
C ILE A 41 -4.51 9.23 9.32
N GLU A 42 -5.07 8.09 9.76
CA GLU A 42 -6.11 8.03 10.79
C GLU A 42 -5.64 8.65 12.09
N GLN A 43 -4.40 8.39 12.52
CA GLN A 43 -3.83 8.97 13.73
C GLN A 43 -3.79 10.50 13.66
N THR A 44 -3.42 11.08 12.51
CA THR A 44 -3.44 12.53 12.32
C THR A 44 -4.86 13.09 12.28
N LEU A 45 -5.77 12.45 11.54
CA LEU A 45 -7.15 12.93 11.45
C LEU A 45 -7.89 12.79 12.79
N ASP A 46 -7.58 11.79 13.60
CA ASP A 46 -8.14 11.61 14.95
C ASP A 46 -7.77 12.78 15.87
N GLN A 47 -6.59 13.39 15.71
CA GLN A 47 -6.22 14.58 16.48
C GLN A 47 -7.12 15.78 16.16
N LEU A 48 -7.61 15.92 14.92
CA LEU A 48 -8.54 16.99 14.54
C LEU A 48 -9.90 16.88 15.24
N THR A 49 -10.29 15.67 15.65
CA THR A 49 -11.57 15.42 16.34
C THR A 49 -11.60 15.91 17.78
N THR A 50 -10.45 16.34 18.32
CA THR A 50 -10.38 17.01 19.63
C THR A 50 -11.09 18.37 19.61
N SER A 51 -11.24 18.98 18.43
CA SER A 51 -12.00 20.21 18.24
C SER A 51 -13.42 19.91 17.75
N GLU A 52 -14.37 20.81 18.01
CA GLU A 52 -15.74 20.68 17.48
C GLU A 52 -15.84 20.88 15.95
N ARG A 53 -14.73 21.14 15.25
CA ARG A 53 -14.70 21.42 13.81
C ARG A 53 -14.75 20.16 12.95
N VAL A 54 -14.20 19.05 13.46
CA VAL A 54 -14.12 17.77 12.73
C VAL A 54 -14.74 16.67 13.56
N LYS A 55 -15.62 15.87 12.95
CA LYS A 55 -16.26 14.72 13.62
C LYS A 55 -15.92 13.44 12.87
N LYS A 56 -15.47 12.41 13.59
CA LYS A 56 -15.34 11.06 13.03
C LYS A 56 -16.68 10.34 13.10
N GLN A 57 -17.15 9.83 11.97
CA GLN A 57 -18.39 9.07 11.87
C GLN A 57 -18.17 7.80 11.04
N ASN A 58 -18.98 6.78 11.28
CA ASN A 58 -19.09 5.64 10.40
C ASN A 58 -20.34 5.82 9.51
N GLN A 59 -20.17 5.87 8.20
CA GLN A 59 -21.23 5.97 7.19
C GLN A 59 -21.19 4.72 6.32
N ASP A 60 -22.25 3.91 6.37
CA ASP A 60 -22.39 2.67 5.59
C ASP A 60 -21.22 1.69 5.74
N GLY A 61 -20.64 1.61 6.95
CA GLY A 61 -19.49 0.74 7.22
C GLY A 61 -18.14 1.37 6.86
N LEU A 62 -18.12 2.58 6.31
CA LEU A 62 -16.91 3.35 6.01
C LEU A 62 -16.64 4.41 7.08
N VAL A 63 -15.39 4.52 7.52
CA VAL A 63 -14.95 5.61 8.40
C VAL A 63 -14.81 6.89 7.57
N ALA A 64 -15.41 7.96 8.07
CA ALA A 64 -15.39 9.28 7.48
C ALA A 64 -15.09 10.35 8.54
N TYR A 65 -14.42 11.41 8.11
CA TYR A 65 -14.16 12.61 8.89
C TYR A 65 -14.97 13.74 8.26
N ILE A 66 -15.86 14.33 9.07
CA ILE A 66 -16.80 15.36 8.67
C ILE A 66 -16.27 16.71 9.13
N PHE A 67 -15.93 17.55 8.16
CA PHE A 67 -15.44 18.91 8.35
C PHE A 67 -16.62 19.88 8.31
N ASN A 68 -17.02 20.39 9.47
CA ASN A 68 -18.25 21.17 9.62
C ASN A 68 -18.24 22.47 8.78
N GLU A 69 -17.08 23.10 8.61
CA GLU A 69 -16.91 24.32 7.80
C GLU A 69 -17.06 24.08 6.29
N SER A 70 -16.96 22.82 5.85
CA SER A 70 -17.04 22.43 4.43
C SER A 70 -18.33 21.70 4.08
N LEU A 71 -19.21 21.45 5.06
CA LEU A 71 -20.52 20.86 4.83
C LEU A 71 -21.32 21.69 3.82
N ASN A 72 -21.96 21.00 2.88
CA ASN A 72 -22.80 21.57 1.82
C ASN A 72 -22.06 22.47 0.80
N LYS A 73 -20.73 22.51 0.79
CA LYS A 73 -19.98 23.11 -0.33
C LYS A 73 -20.23 22.31 -1.60
N ALA A 74 -20.32 23.00 -2.74
CA ALA A 74 -20.54 22.36 -4.03
C ALA A 74 -19.37 21.43 -4.38
N SER A 75 -19.69 20.16 -4.66
CA SER A 75 -18.69 19.18 -5.01
C SER A 75 -18.06 19.51 -6.36
N HIS A 76 -16.74 19.39 -6.45
CA HIS A 76 -15.97 19.57 -7.66
C HIS A 76 -14.75 18.65 -7.67
N THR A 77 -14.13 18.48 -8.83
CA THR A 77 -12.90 17.70 -8.94
C THR A 77 -11.78 18.40 -8.17
N PHE A 78 -11.23 17.71 -7.17
CA PHE A 78 -10.05 18.19 -6.45
C PHE A 78 -8.83 18.20 -7.38
N ASN A 79 -8.37 19.41 -7.73
CA ASN A 79 -7.21 19.64 -8.57
C ASN A 79 -6.47 20.91 -8.08
N PRO A 80 -5.67 20.80 -7.02
CA PRO A 80 -5.04 21.96 -6.39
C PRO A 80 -4.01 22.59 -7.34
N ARG A 81 -4.06 23.93 -7.47
CA ARG A 81 -3.07 24.70 -8.24
C ARG A 81 -1.90 25.20 -7.39
N ARG A 82 -2.06 25.14 -6.06
CA ARG A 82 -1.07 25.57 -5.08
C ARG A 82 -0.82 24.46 -4.07
N CYS A 83 0.41 24.40 -3.59
CA CYS A 83 0.86 23.45 -2.59
C CYS A 83 0.06 23.60 -1.30
N VAL A 84 -0.49 22.49 -0.79
CA VAL A 84 -1.30 22.50 0.45
C VAL A 84 -0.51 22.92 1.70
N TYR A 85 0.82 22.98 1.62
CA TYR A 85 1.71 23.36 2.72
C TYR A 85 2.43 24.70 2.50
N SER A 86 3.05 24.91 1.33
CA SER A 86 3.87 26.10 1.06
C SER A 86 3.16 27.19 0.26
N ASP A 87 1.94 26.95 -0.23
CA ASP A 87 1.19 27.81 -1.16
C ASP A 87 1.91 28.13 -2.49
N GLU A 88 3.08 27.51 -2.73
CA GLU A 88 3.81 27.60 -4.00
C GLU A 88 2.99 26.97 -5.14
N ALA A 89 3.13 27.50 -6.36
CA ALA A 89 2.43 26.98 -7.52
C ALA A 89 2.83 25.52 -7.82
N LEU A 90 1.84 24.70 -8.15
CA LEU A 90 2.01 23.32 -8.60
C LEU A 90 2.03 23.23 -10.13
N ASP A 91 2.74 22.24 -10.66
CA ASP A 91 2.69 21.91 -12.08
C ASP A 91 1.31 21.33 -12.43
N GLU A 92 0.59 21.98 -13.36
CA GLU A 92 -0.76 21.62 -13.80
C GLU A 92 -0.86 20.20 -14.36
N LYS A 93 0.26 19.60 -14.77
CA LYS A 93 0.29 18.24 -15.36
C LYS A 93 0.45 17.12 -14.34
N ALA A 94 0.75 17.43 -13.08
CA ALA A 94 1.01 16.44 -12.06
C ALA A 94 -0.23 16.25 -11.15
N PHE A 95 -0.70 15.01 -11.01
CA PHE A 95 -1.64 14.64 -9.94
C PHE A 95 -0.88 14.70 -8.59
N THR A 96 -0.72 15.91 -8.07
CA THR A 96 0.05 16.22 -6.86
C THR A 96 -0.65 17.31 -6.06
N ALA A 97 -0.50 17.26 -4.73
CA ALA A 97 -0.98 18.31 -3.83
C ALA A 97 0.18 19.07 -3.15
N ILE A 98 1.42 18.63 -3.36
CA ILE A 98 2.62 19.18 -2.72
C ILE A 98 3.75 19.41 -3.72
N THR A 99 4.60 20.40 -3.45
CA THR A 99 5.80 20.65 -4.26
C THR A 99 6.85 19.56 -4.05
N PRO A 100 7.78 19.37 -5.01
CA PRO A 100 8.87 18.40 -4.87
C PRO A 100 9.74 18.61 -3.64
N SER A 101 9.94 19.87 -3.21
CA SER A 101 10.72 20.22 -2.02
C SER A 101 10.03 19.75 -0.74
N VAL A 102 8.72 19.99 -0.59
CA VAL A 102 7.90 19.51 0.53
C VAL A 102 7.85 17.99 0.55
N ARG A 103 7.64 17.36 -0.61
CA ARG A 103 7.64 15.90 -0.74
C ARG A 103 8.93 15.27 -0.23
N LYS A 104 10.10 15.78 -0.64
CA LYS A 104 11.41 15.28 -0.17
C LYS A 104 11.56 15.38 1.36
N LYS A 105 11.03 16.44 1.98
CA LYS A 105 11.05 16.60 3.45
C LYS A 105 10.18 15.54 4.13
N ILE A 106 8.95 15.32 3.65
CA ILE A 106 8.06 14.26 4.15
C ILE A 106 8.74 12.90 4.02
N GLU A 107 9.29 12.61 2.84
CA GLU A 107 9.98 11.35 2.55
C GLU A 107 11.18 11.11 3.49
N ALA A 108 11.94 12.15 3.83
CA ALA A 108 13.02 12.08 4.81
C ALA A 108 12.52 11.81 6.24
N GLU A 109 11.42 12.46 6.66
CA GLU A 109 10.81 12.22 7.98
C GLU A 109 10.26 10.79 8.10
N LEU A 110 9.60 10.29 7.05
CA LEU A 110 9.09 8.91 7.01
C LEU A 110 10.20 7.88 6.98
N THR A 111 11.33 8.19 6.33
CA THR A 111 12.54 7.36 6.36
C THR A 111 13.07 7.20 7.79
N ASN A 112 13.10 8.29 8.56
CA ASN A 112 13.52 8.24 9.96
C ASN A 112 12.54 7.41 10.81
N LEU A 113 11.23 7.51 10.53
CA LEU A 113 10.20 6.73 11.24
C LEU A 113 10.28 5.22 10.91
N ALA A 114 10.63 4.87 9.67
CA ALA A 114 10.66 3.48 9.19
C ALA A 114 11.66 2.57 9.95
N GLY A 115 12.63 3.13 10.67
CA GLY A 115 13.58 2.35 11.47
C GLY A 115 12.96 1.67 12.70
N ASN A 116 11.87 2.24 13.24
CA ASN A 116 11.28 1.80 14.51
C ASN A 116 9.80 1.39 14.40
N ASP A 117 9.21 1.49 13.21
CA ASP A 117 7.77 1.32 12.99
C ASP A 117 7.50 0.40 11.78
N THR A 118 6.40 -0.35 11.87
CA THR A 118 5.88 -1.26 10.85
C THR A 118 5.06 -0.57 9.75
N TRP A 119 4.90 0.76 9.81
CA TRP A 119 4.13 1.53 8.83
C TRP A 119 4.45 1.20 7.36
N PRO A 120 5.71 0.92 6.92
CA PRO A 120 5.96 0.63 5.50
C PRO A 120 5.30 -0.67 5.04
N ALA A 121 5.28 -1.69 5.91
CA ALA A 121 4.63 -2.97 5.60
C ALA A 121 3.12 -2.81 5.42
N HIS A 122 2.50 -2.00 6.28
CA HIS A 122 1.08 -1.65 6.18
C HIS A 122 0.81 -0.82 4.93
N ALA A 123 1.62 0.22 4.67
CA ALA A 123 1.41 1.11 3.55
C ALA A 123 1.48 0.37 2.21
N VAL A 124 2.45 -0.53 1.97
CA VAL A 124 2.54 -1.28 0.71
C VAL A 124 1.25 -2.00 0.39
N ARG A 125 0.72 -2.78 1.32
CA ARG A 125 -0.51 -3.57 1.11
C ARG A 125 -1.76 -2.69 1.05
N GLU A 126 -1.81 -1.60 1.83
CA GLU A 126 -2.94 -0.67 1.84
C GLU A 126 -3.02 0.09 0.51
N HIS A 127 -1.91 0.65 0.03
CA HIS A 127 -1.85 1.32 -1.28
C HIS A 127 -2.17 0.35 -2.42
N GLU A 128 -1.64 -0.88 -2.39
CA GLU A 128 -1.89 -1.89 -3.42
C GLU A 128 -3.38 -2.31 -3.47
N LEU A 129 -3.97 -2.68 -2.33
CA LEU A 129 -5.36 -3.15 -2.29
C LEU A 129 -6.35 -2.03 -2.59
N VAL A 130 -6.11 -0.81 -2.11
CA VAL A 130 -6.96 0.36 -2.43
C VAL A 130 -6.84 0.74 -3.91
N TYR A 131 -5.62 0.70 -4.48
CA TYR A 131 -5.42 0.93 -5.92
C TYR A 131 -6.18 -0.09 -6.76
N LEU A 132 -6.06 -1.38 -6.44
CA LEU A 132 -6.75 -2.44 -7.17
C LEU A 132 -8.27 -2.31 -7.03
N ALA A 133 -8.77 -2.08 -5.81
CA ALA A 133 -10.20 -1.88 -5.60
C ALA A 133 -10.76 -0.69 -6.38
N ALA A 134 -9.98 0.39 -6.52
CA ALA A 134 -10.40 1.60 -7.22
C ALA A 134 -10.35 1.52 -8.76
N ASN A 135 -9.58 0.58 -9.32
CA ASN A 135 -9.29 0.58 -10.77
C ASN A 135 -9.70 -0.71 -11.49
N LEU A 136 -9.95 -1.81 -10.78
CA LEU A 136 -10.42 -3.05 -11.42
C LEU A 136 -11.85 -2.89 -11.96
N PRO A 137 -12.16 -3.53 -13.10
CA PRO A 137 -13.52 -3.52 -13.63
C PRO A 137 -14.49 -4.22 -12.67
N GLU A 138 -15.70 -3.69 -12.57
CA GLU A 138 -16.77 -4.33 -11.80
C GLU A 138 -17.16 -5.68 -12.43
N PRO A 139 -17.49 -6.71 -11.62
CA PRO A 139 -17.51 -6.74 -10.17
C PRO A 139 -16.12 -6.90 -9.53
N VAL A 140 -15.80 -6.05 -8.56
CA VAL A 140 -14.52 -6.06 -7.84
C VAL A 140 -14.54 -7.13 -6.73
N SER A 141 -14.38 -8.40 -7.10
CA SER A 141 -14.36 -9.51 -6.15
C SER A 141 -12.98 -9.73 -5.50
N THR A 142 -12.94 -10.44 -4.37
CA THR A 142 -11.68 -10.88 -3.73
C THR A 142 -10.76 -11.62 -4.70
N SER A 143 -11.33 -12.44 -5.59
CA SER A 143 -10.57 -13.19 -6.59
C SER A 143 -9.96 -12.30 -7.67
N SER A 144 -10.69 -11.25 -8.10
CA SER A 144 -10.18 -10.27 -9.06
C SER A 144 -9.01 -9.49 -8.47
N ILE A 145 -9.17 -8.98 -7.24
CA ILE A 145 -8.10 -8.29 -6.51
C ILE A 145 -6.89 -9.21 -6.32
N ALA A 146 -7.09 -10.43 -5.82
CA ALA A 146 -6.00 -11.38 -5.61
C ALA A 146 -5.27 -11.77 -6.90
N GLY A 147 -6.00 -11.90 -8.01
CA GLY A 147 -5.42 -12.22 -9.32
C GLY A 147 -4.52 -11.11 -9.89
N HIS A 148 -4.75 -9.86 -9.47
CA HIS A 148 -3.94 -8.69 -9.87
C HIS A 148 -3.00 -8.20 -8.76
N SER A 149 -3.07 -8.79 -7.57
CA SER A 149 -2.21 -8.47 -6.43
C SER A 149 -0.93 -9.32 -6.46
N ARG A 150 0.11 -8.81 -5.80
CA ARG A 150 1.31 -9.57 -5.46
C ARG A 150 1.08 -10.52 -4.27
N LEU A 151 -0.08 -10.41 -3.62
CA LEU A 151 -0.46 -11.20 -2.47
C LEU A 151 -1.19 -12.48 -2.91
N PRO A 152 -0.86 -13.65 -2.33
CA PRO A 152 -1.68 -14.85 -2.49
C PRO A 152 -3.12 -14.63 -2.03
N PHE A 153 -4.09 -15.32 -2.64
CA PHE A 153 -5.52 -15.17 -2.37
C PHE A 153 -5.88 -15.11 -0.87
N LYS A 154 -5.38 -16.05 -0.06
CA LYS A 154 -5.64 -16.08 1.38
C LYS A 154 -5.11 -14.86 2.13
N ARG A 155 -3.98 -14.30 1.71
CA ARG A 155 -3.42 -13.08 2.31
C ARG A 155 -4.22 -11.85 1.85
N ALA A 156 -4.55 -11.77 0.56
CA ALA A 156 -5.41 -10.70 0.04
C ALA A 156 -6.77 -10.67 0.77
N GLU A 157 -7.45 -11.82 0.91
CA GLU A 157 -8.70 -11.98 1.66
C GLU A 157 -8.59 -11.47 3.11
N ARG A 158 -7.53 -11.87 3.82
CA ARG A 158 -7.24 -11.41 5.18
C ARG A 158 -7.08 -9.89 5.25
N HIS A 159 -6.27 -9.30 4.37
CA HIS A 159 -6.01 -7.86 4.40
C HIS A 159 -7.21 -7.03 3.95
N LEU A 160 -8.00 -7.50 3.00
CA LEU A 160 -9.29 -6.87 2.64
C LEU A 160 -10.26 -6.91 3.83
N SER A 161 -10.28 -8.01 4.59
CA SER A 161 -11.08 -8.11 5.82
C SER A 161 -10.58 -7.15 6.92
N GLU A 162 -9.27 -6.95 7.04
CA GLU A 162 -8.69 -5.94 7.94
C GLU A 162 -9.12 -4.52 7.54
N LEU A 163 -9.05 -4.19 6.24
CA LEU A 163 -9.51 -2.91 5.69
C LEU A 163 -11.03 -2.70 5.88
N LYS A 164 -11.83 -3.77 5.76
CA LYS A 164 -13.25 -3.75 6.08
C LYS A 164 -13.49 -3.38 7.54
N ARG A 165 -12.79 -4.05 8.45
CA ARG A 165 -12.93 -3.82 9.89
C ARG A 165 -12.53 -2.40 10.28
N ARG A 166 -11.54 -1.82 9.59
CA ARG A 166 -11.13 -0.42 9.73
C ARG A 166 -12.13 0.58 9.13
N GLY A 167 -13.09 0.13 8.33
CA GLY A 167 -13.99 0.97 7.57
C GLY A 167 -13.32 1.72 6.41
N THR A 168 -12.25 1.16 5.85
CA THR A 168 -11.63 1.67 4.62
C THR A 168 -12.37 1.17 3.38
N LEU A 169 -12.84 -0.08 3.43
CA LEU A 169 -13.57 -0.76 2.37
C LEU A 169 -14.89 -1.31 2.91
N GLN A 170 -15.86 -1.43 2.03
CA GLN A 170 -17.11 -2.13 2.31
C GLN A 170 -17.14 -3.42 1.48
N PHE A 171 -17.82 -4.45 1.99
CA PHE A 171 -18.04 -5.70 1.27
C PHE A 171 -19.53 -5.99 1.19
N ASP A 172 -20.05 -6.05 -0.02
CA ASP A 172 -21.40 -6.51 -0.30
C ASP A 172 -21.39 -8.03 -0.42
N SER A 173 -22.00 -8.72 0.56
CA SER A 173 -22.07 -10.18 0.56
C SER A 173 -23.03 -10.76 -0.48
N ALA A 174 -24.03 -9.99 -0.93
CA ALA A 174 -24.98 -10.44 -1.93
C ALA A 174 -24.35 -10.43 -3.33
N LEU A 175 -23.54 -9.40 -3.61
CA LEU A 175 -22.85 -9.25 -4.89
C LEU A 175 -21.43 -9.85 -4.88
N ASN A 176 -20.91 -10.21 -3.71
CA ASN A 176 -19.53 -10.68 -3.50
C ASN A 176 -18.49 -9.66 -4.02
N THR A 177 -18.76 -8.37 -3.79
CA THR A 177 -17.96 -7.25 -4.28
C THR A 177 -17.44 -6.37 -3.15
N TRP A 178 -16.25 -5.83 -3.39
CA TRP A 178 -15.65 -4.79 -2.56
C TRP A 178 -16.01 -3.43 -3.14
N ALA A 179 -16.43 -2.52 -2.26
CA ALA A 179 -16.69 -1.13 -2.58
C ALA A 179 -15.76 -0.23 -1.75
N LEU A 180 -15.45 0.92 -2.32
CA LEU A 180 -14.61 1.95 -1.73
C LEU A 180 -15.30 3.31 -1.86
N PRO A 181 -14.97 4.28 -0.98
CA PRO A 181 -15.39 5.65 -1.21
C PRO A 181 -14.85 6.16 -2.56
N PRO A 182 -15.58 7.03 -3.28
CA PRO A 182 -15.13 7.57 -4.56
C PRO A 182 -13.74 8.20 -4.45
N LEU A 183 -12.76 7.62 -5.15
CA LEU A 183 -11.40 8.13 -5.19
C LEU A 183 -10.76 7.87 -6.54
N ARG A 184 -9.88 8.79 -6.95
CA ARG A 184 -9.07 8.64 -8.16
C ARG A 184 -7.64 8.28 -7.74
N TYR A 185 -7.19 7.08 -8.10
CA TYR A 185 -5.83 6.64 -7.83
C TYR A 185 -5.11 6.21 -9.11
N PRO A 186 -4.51 7.16 -9.86
CA PRO A 186 -3.84 6.87 -11.12
C PRO A 186 -2.63 5.95 -10.92
N ARG A 187 -2.37 5.06 -11.88
CA ARG A 187 -1.24 4.12 -11.85
C ARG A 187 0.11 4.81 -11.65
N THR A 188 0.36 5.94 -12.33
CA THR A 188 1.62 6.71 -12.20
C THR A 188 1.87 7.20 -10.78
N VAL A 189 0.80 7.56 -10.07
CA VAL A 189 0.82 8.02 -8.70
C VAL A 189 1.03 6.84 -7.76
N TYR A 190 0.27 5.76 -7.95
CA TYR A 190 0.44 4.50 -7.21
C TYR A 190 1.87 3.99 -7.31
N SER A 191 2.42 3.84 -8.52
CA SER A 191 3.78 3.36 -8.74
C SER A 191 4.82 4.24 -8.06
N ARG A 192 4.62 5.56 -8.02
CA ARG A 192 5.54 6.47 -7.33
C ARG A 192 5.53 6.27 -5.82
N GLN A 193 4.35 6.08 -5.21
CA GLN A 193 4.26 5.79 -3.77
C GLN A 193 4.83 4.39 -3.48
N ASP A 194 4.46 3.38 -4.26
CA ASP A 194 4.92 1.99 -4.11
C ASP A 194 6.46 1.90 -4.18
N LEU A 195 7.09 2.59 -5.14
CA LEU A 195 8.55 2.66 -5.27
C LEU A 195 9.23 3.26 -4.05
N PHE A 196 8.70 4.36 -3.51
CA PHE A 196 9.25 4.98 -2.32
C PHE A 196 9.09 4.07 -1.10
N ILE A 197 7.90 3.54 -0.83
CA ILE A 197 7.64 2.74 0.37
C ILE A 197 8.47 1.45 0.35
N ARG A 198 8.60 0.81 -0.80
CA ARG A 198 9.35 -0.46 -0.95
C ARG A 198 10.86 -0.33 -0.79
N GLN A 199 11.42 0.89 -0.72
CA GLN A 199 12.84 1.06 -0.40
C GLN A 199 13.15 0.68 1.06
N PHE A 200 12.15 0.66 1.94
CA PHE A 200 12.32 0.36 3.35
C PHE A 200 12.34 -1.16 3.61
N PRO A 201 13.29 -1.68 4.41
CA PRO A 201 13.36 -3.12 4.70
C PRO A 201 12.06 -3.71 5.26
N GLY A 202 11.34 -2.94 6.09
CA GLY A 202 10.06 -3.35 6.67
C GLY A 202 8.96 -3.61 5.62
N ALA A 203 9.00 -2.93 4.49
CA ALA A 203 8.00 -3.02 3.42
C ALA A 203 8.02 -4.37 2.69
N ILE A 204 9.17 -5.04 2.67
CA ILE A 204 9.39 -6.26 1.88
C ILE A 204 9.22 -7.51 2.75
N LYS A 205 8.87 -7.39 4.04
CA LYS A 205 8.87 -8.54 4.96
C LYS A 205 8.00 -9.71 4.48
N GLU A 206 6.75 -9.44 4.09
CA GLU A 206 5.83 -10.49 3.63
C GLU A 206 6.26 -11.12 2.29
N GLU A 207 6.82 -10.31 1.39
CA GLU A 207 7.32 -10.77 0.10
C GLU A 207 8.62 -11.56 0.26
N PHE A 208 9.50 -11.12 1.17
CA PHE A 208 10.71 -11.82 1.56
C PHE A 208 10.39 -13.18 2.19
N GLU A 209 9.39 -13.26 3.09
CA GLU A 209 8.93 -14.54 3.64
C GLU A 209 8.46 -15.50 2.53
N VAL A 210 7.67 -15.01 1.56
CA VAL A 210 7.21 -15.84 0.43
C VAL A 210 8.39 -16.30 -0.42
N ARG A 211 9.33 -15.40 -0.74
CA ARG A 211 10.55 -15.75 -1.49
C ARG A 211 11.45 -16.71 -0.74
N LEU A 212 11.55 -16.56 0.58
CA LEU A 212 12.33 -17.44 1.45
C LEU A 212 11.73 -18.85 1.45
N ILE A 213 10.41 -18.98 1.69
CA ILE A 213 9.71 -20.27 1.65
C ILE A 213 9.85 -20.91 0.27
N LYS A 214 9.64 -20.14 -0.80
CA LYS A 214 9.81 -20.61 -2.19
C LYS A 214 11.23 -21.08 -2.43
N GLY A 215 12.23 -20.26 -2.10
CA GLY A 215 13.64 -20.57 -2.27
C GLY A 215 14.05 -21.84 -1.51
N LEU A 216 13.64 -21.96 -0.24
CA LEU A 216 13.88 -23.15 0.58
C LEU A 216 13.21 -24.39 -0.01
N SER A 217 11.98 -24.26 -0.51
CA SER A 217 11.24 -25.37 -1.13
C SER A 217 11.93 -25.88 -2.40
N TYR A 218 12.40 -24.98 -3.27
CA TYR A 218 13.18 -25.36 -4.47
C TYR A 218 14.53 -25.98 -4.10
N ALA A 219 15.25 -25.40 -3.14
CA ALA A 219 16.52 -25.94 -2.67
C ALA A 219 16.35 -27.36 -2.11
N LEU A 220 15.32 -27.58 -1.30
CA LEU A 220 14.97 -28.90 -0.77
C LEU A 220 14.64 -29.89 -1.89
N GLY A 221 13.84 -29.47 -2.89
CA GLY A 221 13.51 -30.30 -4.04
C GLY A 221 14.74 -30.76 -4.83
N ILE A 222 15.72 -29.87 -5.05
CA ILE A 222 16.99 -30.20 -5.71
C ILE A 222 17.78 -31.22 -4.91
N LEU A 223 17.87 -31.06 -3.59
CA LEU A 223 18.59 -32.00 -2.71
C LEU A 223 17.89 -33.36 -2.60
N LEU A 224 16.56 -33.41 -2.65
CA LEU A 224 15.82 -34.68 -2.68
C LEU A 224 16.01 -35.39 -4.02
N LEU A 225 15.97 -34.66 -5.14
CA LEU A 225 16.22 -35.22 -6.47
C LEU A 225 17.65 -35.78 -6.57
N SER A 226 18.63 -35.07 -5.99
CA SER A 226 20.03 -35.50 -6.00
C SER A 226 20.25 -36.81 -5.22
N LEU A 227 19.54 -36.98 -4.10
CA LEU A 227 19.52 -38.23 -3.34
C LEU A 227 18.94 -39.38 -4.18
N ILE A 228 17.82 -39.15 -4.88
CA ILE A 228 17.21 -40.14 -5.78
C ILE A 228 18.19 -40.53 -6.89
N VAL A 229 18.83 -39.55 -7.54
CA VAL A 229 19.82 -39.79 -8.61
C VAL A 229 21.00 -40.59 -8.08
N ALA A 230 21.53 -40.27 -6.89
CA ALA A 230 22.63 -41.03 -6.29
C ALA A 230 22.26 -42.51 -6.07
N ILE A 231 21.04 -42.78 -5.61
CA ILE A 231 20.53 -44.14 -5.39
C ILE A 231 20.33 -44.88 -6.72
N VAL A 232 19.65 -44.26 -7.69
CA VAL A 232 19.27 -44.92 -8.96
C VAL A 232 20.49 -45.11 -9.87
N ALA A 233 21.34 -44.10 -10.00
CA ALA A 233 22.51 -44.13 -10.88
C ALA A 233 23.74 -44.77 -10.20
N ARG A 234 23.64 -45.16 -8.93
CA ARG A 234 24.76 -45.71 -8.12
C ARG A 234 26.01 -44.82 -8.15
N LEU A 235 25.80 -43.51 -8.22
CA LEU A 235 26.89 -42.54 -8.20
C LEU A 235 27.34 -42.28 -6.76
N PRO A 236 28.62 -41.91 -6.54
CA PRO A 236 29.09 -41.54 -5.22
C PRO A 236 28.28 -40.36 -4.69
N PHE A 237 27.53 -40.58 -3.61
CA PHE A 237 26.69 -39.56 -2.99
C PHE A 237 27.41 -38.23 -2.77
N PRO A 238 28.68 -38.18 -2.30
CA PRO A 238 29.38 -36.91 -2.12
C PRO A 238 29.47 -36.06 -3.39
N LEU A 239 29.75 -36.67 -4.54
CA LEU A 239 29.89 -35.94 -5.81
C LEU A 239 28.56 -35.32 -6.25
N VAL A 240 27.49 -36.12 -6.20
CA VAL A 240 26.15 -35.67 -6.57
C VAL A 240 25.64 -34.61 -5.58
N PHE A 241 25.90 -34.80 -4.29
CA PHE A 241 25.51 -33.87 -3.24
C PHE A 241 26.17 -32.50 -3.38
N PHE A 242 27.50 -32.43 -3.52
CA PHE A 242 28.20 -31.14 -3.63
C PHE A 242 27.83 -30.37 -4.90
N GLY A 243 27.69 -31.05 -6.04
CA GLY A 243 27.20 -30.41 -7.28
C GLY A 243 25.79 -29.85 -7.10
N SER A 244 24.90 -30.62 -6.48
CA SER A 244 23.51 -30.21 -6.23
C SER A 244 23.40 -29.09 -5.21
N LEU A 245 24.28 -29.05 -4.21
CA LEU A 245 24.35 -27.98 -3.22
C LEU A 245 24.68 -26.63 -3.89
N ILE A 246 25.61 -26.62 -4.84
CA ILE A 246 25.96 -25.42 -5.61
C ILE A 246 24.75 -24.95 -6.43
N ILE A 247 24.06 -25.86 -7.12
CA ILE A 247 22.86 -25.53 -7.92
C ILE A 247 21.74 -25.01 -7.01
N ALA A 248 21.50 -25.64 -5.86
CA ALA A 248 20.52 -25.21 -4.88
C ALA A 248 20.85 -23.82 -4.33
N PHE A 249 22.12 -23.54 -4.03
CA PHE A 249 22.57 -22.22 -3.57
C PHE A 249 22.32 -21.13 -4.62
N PHE A 250 22.72 -21.33 -5.87
CA PHE A 250 22.49 -20.35 -6.93
C PHE A 250 20.99 -20.13 -7.18
N THR A 251 20.20 -21.20 -7.18
CA THR A 251 18.73 -21.12 -7.33
C THR A 251 18.10 -20.33 -6.19
N PHE A 252 18.51 -20.59 -4.94
CA PHE A 252 18.05 -19.88 -3.76
C PHE A 252 18.38 -18.38 -3.81
N ILE A 253 19.63 -18.03 -4.12
CA ILE A 253 20.08 -16.64 -4.21
C ILE A 253 19.35 -15.90 -5.34
N ASN A 254 19.14 -16.54 -6.50
CA ASN A 254 18.40 -15.96 -7.60
C ASN A 254 16.94 -15.66 -7.23
N ILE A 255 16.29 -16.55 -6.48
CA ILE A 255 14.91 -16.33 -5.99
C ILE A 255 14.87 -15.18 -4.98
N LEU A 256 15.83 -15.09 -4.06
CA LEU A 256 15.87 -14.01 -3.08
C LEU A 256 16.11 -12.64 -3.72
N LYS A 257 17.02 -12.56 -4.70
CA LYS A 257 17.41 -11.31 -5.38
C LYS A 257 16.46 -10.87 -6.49
N ALA A 258 15.44 -11.66 -6.84
CA ALA A 258 14.51 -11.31 -7.89
C ALA A 258 13.84 -9.95 -7.62
N ALA A 259 13.62 -9.13 -8.66
CA ALA A 259 12.86 -7.91 -8.52
C ALA A 259 11.39 -8.23 -8.14
N PRO A 260 10.73 -7.39 -7.33
CA PRO A 260 9.29 -7.52 -7.10
C PRO A 260 8.54 -7.53 -8.42
N GLN A 261 7.59 -8.46 -8.57
CA GLN A 261 6.76 -8.49 -9.76
C GLN A 261 5.92 -7.21 -9.80
N PRO A 262 5.83 -6.50 -10.95
CA PRO A 262 4.92 -5.38 -11.07
C PRO A 262 3.47 -5.86 -10.97
N ILE A 263 2.58 -4.99 -10.50
CA ILE A 263 1.14 -5.24 -10.64
C ILE A 263 0.80 -5.30 -12.15
N PRO A 264 -0.02 -6.27 -12.60
CA PRO A 264 -0.46 -6.36 -13.98
C PRO A 264 -1.08 -5.05 -14.49
N GLU A 265 -1.10 -4.86 -15.81
CA GLU A 265 -1.86 -3.77 -16.39
C GLU A 265 -3.35 -4.06 -16.22
N ILE A 266 -4.12 -3.03 -15.86
CA ILE A 266 -5.57 -3.06 -15.66
C ILE A 266 -6.22 -2.32 -16.81
#